data_AF-A0A8X6IL46-F1
#
_entry.id   AF-A0A8X6IL46-F1
#
_cell.length_a   1.000
_cell.length_b   1.000
_cell.length_c   1.000
_cell.angle_alpha   90.00
_cell.angle_beta   90.00
_cell.angle_gamma   90.00
#
_symmetry.space_group_name_H-M   'P 1'
#
loop_
_entity.id
_entity.type
_entity.pdbx_description
1 polymer ?
#
loop_
_entity_poly.entity_id
_entity_poly.type
_entity_poly.pdbx_seq_one_letter_code
_entity_poly.pdbx_strand_id
1 'polypeptide(L)'
;MHIKRYQIYMVRSCVPCQQDRKTRHKKSPFGPFALPDANFAHIHMDFIRTLSPFEGNQYCLTIINIFSGSSELIPTSEMTAGTTARALINVWISRF
;
A
#
# COMPACT_ATOMS: atom_id res chain seq x y z
N MET A 1 24.20 -38.86 -14.12
CA MET A 1 22.97 -38.03 -14.23
C MET A 1 21.91 -38.34 -13.15
N HIS A 2 21.83 -39.58 -12.62
CA HIS A 2 20.86 -39.96 -11.58
C HIS A 2 21.10 -39.35 -10.19
N ILE A 3 22.35 -39.22 -9.75
CA ILE A 3 22.73 -38.75 -8.41
C ILE A 3 22.24 -37.31 -8.15
N LYS A 4 22.40 -36.41 -9.13
CA LYS A 4 21.96 -35.01 -9.00
C LYS A 4 20.45 -34.87 -8.82
N ARG A 5 19.64 -35.71 -9.48
CA ARG A 5 18.18 -35.70 -9.35
C ARG A 5 17.72 -36.13 -7.96
N TYR A 6 18.37 -37.15 -7.40
CA TYR A 6 18.08 -37.66 -6.06
C TYR A 6 18.42 -36.62 -4.97
N GLN A 7 19.56 -35.95 -5.10
CA GLN A 7 19.96 -34.87 -4.17
C GLN A 7 18.95 -33.71 -4.18
N ILE A 8 18.47 -33.29 -5.35
CA ILE A 8 17.45 -32.23 -5.45
C ILE A 8 16.14 -32.66 -4.79
N TYR A 9 15.72 -33.92 -4.99
CA TYR A 9 14.51 -34.46 -4.36
C TYR A 9 14.58 -34.44 -2.83
N MET A 10 15.71 -34.87 -2.26
CA MET A 10 15.94 -34.86 -0.81
C MET A 10 15.88 -33.43 -0.23
N VAL A 11 16.55 -32.49 -0.88
CA VAL A 11 16.57 -31.08 -0.43
C VAL A 11 15.18 -30.42 -0.58
N ARG A 12 14.41 -30.77 -1.62
CA ARG A 12 13.03 -30.27 -1.81
C ARG A 12 12.03 -30.82 -0.80
N SER A 13 12.23 -32.06 -0.35
CA SER A 13 11.31 -32.73 0.58
C SER A 13 11.64 -32.46 2.05
N CYS A 14 12.82 -31.89 2.34
CA CYS A 14 13.26 -31.56 3.69
C CYS A 14 12.65 -30.22 4.15
N VAL A 15 11.73 -30.27 5.13
CA VAL A 15 11.02 -29.08 5.67
C VAL A 15 11.98 -28.03 6.26
N PRO A 16 12.96 -28.37 7.12
CA PRO A 16 13.95 -27.41 7.60
C PRO A 16 14.73 -26.72 6.47
N CYS A 17 15.14 -27.48 5.45
CA CYS A 17 15.82 -26.93 4.29
C CYS A 17 14.91 -26.03 3.44
N GLN A 18 13.60 -26.28 3.38
CA GLN A 18 12.65 -25.39 2.69
C GLN A 18 12.39 -24.09 3.48
N GLN A 19 12.32 -24.15 4.81
CA GLN A 19 12.07 -22.99 5.67
C GLN A 19 13.28 -22.04 5.73
N ASP A 20 14.49 -22.58 5.80
CA ASP A 20 15.74 -21.79 5.78
C ASP A 20 16.13 -21.35 4.35
N ARG A 21 15.43 -21.86 3.32
CA ARG A 21 15.69 -21.50 1.93
C ARG A 21 15.34 -20.04 1.70
N LYS A 22 16.38 -19.20 1.60
CA LYS A 22 16.28 -17.82 1.10
C LYS A 22 16.02 -17.76 -0.41
N THR A 23 15.05 -18.52 -0.92
CA THR A 23 14.60 -18.32 -2.30
C THR A 23 13.62 -17.19 -2.41
N ARG A 24 13.87 -16.27 -3.35
CA ARG A 24 12.88 -15.32 -3.82
C ARG A 24 11.71 -16.11 -4.41
N HIS A 25 10.59 -16.19 -3.69
CA HIS A 25 9.34 -16.66 -4.29
C HIS A 25 9.10 -15.87 -5.56
N LYS A 26 8.74 -16.54 -6.66
CA LYS A 26 8.20 -15.83 -7.84
C LYS A 26 6.94 -15.13 -7.34
N LYS A 27 7.03 -13.81 -7.14
CA LYS A 27 5.85 -12.99 -6.90
C LYS A 27 4.91 -13.24 -8.08
N SER A 28 3.63 -13.43 -7.80
CA SER A 28 2.62 -13.41 -8.86
C SER A 28 2.80 -12.12 -9.67
N PRO A 29 2.61 -12.15 -10.99
CA PRO A 29 2.55 -10.91 -11.75
C PRO A 29 1.44 -10.04 -11.15
N PHE A 30 1.68 -8.73 -11.07
CA PHE A 30 0.62 -7.80 -10.73
C PHE A 30 -0.48 -7.91 -11.79
N GLY A 31 -1.73 -8.01 -11.34
CA GLY A 31 -2.88 -7.95 -12.25
C GLY A 31 -3.03 -6.55 -12.86
N PRO A 32 -3.69 -6.42 -14.02
CA PRO A 32 -4.00 -5.10 -14.56
C PRO A 32 -4.92 -4.34 -13.60
N PHE A 33 -4.59 -3.08 -13.33
CA PHE A 33 -5.45 -2.15 -12.58
C PHE A 33 -6.19 -1.27 -13.58
N ALA A 34 -7.52 -1.38 -13.62
CA ALA A 34 -8.33 -0.55 -14.50
C ALA A 34 -8.38 0.89 -13.94
N LEU A 35 -7.97 1.85 -14.77
CA LEU A 35 -8.18 3.25 -14.44
C LEU A 35 -9.69 3.55 -14.44
N PRO A 36 -10.18 4.41 -13.53
CA PRO A 36 -11.55 4.88 -13.59
C PRO A 36 -11.82 5.61 -14.90
N ASP A 37 -13.07 5.59 -15.35
CA ASP A 37 -13.55 6.27 -16.56
C ASP A 37 -14.10 7.67 -16.28
N ALA A 38 -14.27 8.03 -15.02
CA ALA A 38 -14.78 9.32 -14.57
C ALA A 38 -13.95 9.92 -13.44
N ASN A 39 -13.92 11.26 -13.43
CA ASN A 39 -13.28 12.02 -12.38
C ASN A 39 -13.97 11.77 -11.02
N PHE A 40 -13.19 11.67 -9.94
CA PHE A 40 -13.68 11.43 -8.57
C PHE A 40 -14.43 10.11 -8.35
N ALA A 41 -14.50 9.21 -9.34
CA ALA A 41 -15.13 7.90 -9.16
C ALA A 41 -14.39 7.10 -8.08
N HIS A 42 -13.06 7.07 -8.14
CA HIS A 42 -12.22 6.38 -7.17
C HIS A 42 -11.14 7.33 -6.62
N ILE A 43 -10.99 7.34 -5.30
CA ILE A 43 -9.90 8.02 -4.58
C ILE A 43 -9.10 7.01 -3.77
N HIS A 44 -7.77 7.17 -3.74
CA HIS A 44 -6.91 6.49 -2.77
C HIS A 44 -6.68 7.41 -1.61
N MET A 45 -6.83 6.87 -0.40
CA MET A 45 -6.53 7.58 0.83
C MET A 45 -5.52 6.79 1.64
N ASP A 46 -4.49 7.46 2.13
CA ASP A 46 -3.51 6.85 3.02
C ASP A 46 -2.98 7.87 4.03
N PHE A 47 -2.30 7.40 5.07
CA PHE A 47 -1.64 8.26 6.03
C PHE A 47 -0.12 8.13 5.95
N ILE A 48 0.53 9.28 5.94
CA ILE A 48 1.97 9.36 6.18
C ILE A 48 2.20 10.00 7.55
N ARG A 49 3.16 9.45 8.29
CA ARG A 49 3.64 10.10 9.52
C ARG A 49 4.63 11.19 9.11
N THR A 50 4.47 12.39 9.66
CA THR A 50 5.39 13.50 9.40
C THR A 50 6.72 13.28 10.12
N LEU A 51 7.82 13.78 9.54
CA LEU A 51 9.15 13.66 10.15
C LEU A 51 9.26 14.49 11.45
N SER A 52 8.59 15.64 11.46
CA SER A 52 8.48 16.51 12.62
C SER A 52 7.03 16.96 12.75
N PRO A 53 6.46 16.99 13.97
CA PRO A 53 5.14 17.55 14.20
C PRO A 53 5.12 19.02 13.78
N PHE A 54 4.10 19.42 13.02
CA PHE A 54 3.85 20.82 12.68
C PHE A 54 2.50 21.22 13.27
N GLU A 55 2.49 22.21 14.16
CA GLU A 55 1.28 22.68 14.86
C GLU A 55 0.48 21.55 15.55
N GLY A 56 1.17 20.57 16.12
CA GLY A 56 0.53 19.41 16.76
C GLY A 56 0.06 18.31 15.80
N ASN A 57 0.22 18.49 14.49
CA ASN A 57 -0.08 17.46 13.49
C ASN A 57 1.13 16.54 13.27
N GLN A 58 0.95 15.27 13.58
CA GLN A 58 1.98 14.22 13.43
C GLN A 58 1.76 13.33 12.20
N TYR A 59 0.62 13.49 11.55
CA TYR A 59 0.22 12.72 10.38
C TYR A 59 -0.24 13.65 9.27
N CYS A 60 -0.27 13.12 8.06
CA CYS A 60 -0.87 13.75 6.91
C CYS A 60 -1.71 12.70 6.18
N LEU A 61 -3.00 13.00 6.02
CA LEU A 61 -3.89 12.25 5.15
C LEU A 61 -3.58 12.65 3.71
N THR A 62 -3.16 11.69 2.91
CA THR A 62 -2.96 11.84 1.48
C THR A 62 -4.21 11.36 0.77
N ILE A 63 -4.76 12.16 -0.14
CA ILE A 63 -5.92 11.80 -0.96
C ILE A 63 -5.51 11.96 -2.41
N ILE A 64 -5.58 10.88 -3.18
CA ILE A 64 -5.22 10.86 -4.60
C ILE A 64 -6.45 10.51 -5.41
N ASN A 65 -6.85 11.41 -6.29
CA ASN A 65 -7.82 11.11 -7.32
C ASN A 65 -7.14 10.29 -8.42
N ILE A 66 -7.54 9.03 -8.57
CA ILE A 66 -6.87 8.11 -9.51
C ILE A 66 -7.02 8.57 -10.95
N PHE A 67 -8.19 9.13 -11.29
CA PHE A 67 -8.49 9.54 -12.66
C PHE A 67 -7.56 10.65 -13.14
N SER A 68 -7.40 11.69 -12.33
CA SER A 68 -6.57 12.85 -12.68
C SER A 68 -5.11 12.74 -12.19
N GLY A 69 -4.83 11.83 -11.27
CA GLY A 69 -3.55 11.76 -10.54
C GLY A 69 -3.34 12.91 -9.55
N SER A 70 -4.34 13.76 -9.31
CA SER A 70 -4.21 14.92 -8.43
C SER A 70 -4.18 14.49 -6.97
N SER A 71 -3.20 14.98 -6.20
CA SER A 71 -3.01 14.66 -4.79
C SER A 71 -3.31 15.86 -3.89
N GLU A 72 -4.06 15.64 -2.82
CA GLU A 72 -4.26 16.58 -1.72
C GLU A 72 -3.61 16.04 -0.44
N LEU A 73 -2.99 16.92 0.34
CA LEU A 73 -2.32 16.61 1.59
C LEU A 73 -3.01 17.37 2.73
N ILE A 74 -3.58 16.65 3.69
CA ILE A 74 -4.32 17.24 4.81
C ILE A 74 -3.61 16.87 6.12
N PRO A 75 -2.98 17.83 6.81
CA PRO A 75 -2.36 17.58 8.12
C PRO A 75 -3.39 17.13 9.15
N THR A 76 -3.06 16.11 9.95
CA THR A 76 -3.90 15.63 11.04
C THR A 76 -3.08 15.31 12.30
N SER A 77 -3.69 15.49 13.46
CA SER A 77 -3.12 15.10 14.75
C SER A 77 -3.23 13.60 15.01
N GLU A 78 -4.23 12.94 14.42
CA GLU A 78 -4.57 11.55 14.67
C GLU A 78 -4.88 10.78 13.39
N MET A 79 -4.75 9.45 13.47
CA MET A 79 -5.01 8.48 12.41
C MET A 79 -6.30 7.68 12.70
N THR A 80 -7.37 8.38 13.07
CA THR A 80 -8.66 7.79 13.45
C THR A 80 -9.70 7.98 12.35
N ALA A 81 -10.66 7.06 12.26
CA ALA A 81 -11.74 7.13 11.27
C ALA A 81 -12.53 8.45 11.36
N GLY A 82 -12.78 8.95 12.58
CA GLY A 82 -13.47 10.23 12.77
C GLY A 82 -12.68 11.42 12.23
N THR A 83 -11.36 11.43 12.42
CA THR A 83 -10.48 12.48 11.87
C THR A 83 -10.39 12.38 10.35
N THR A 84 -10.29 11.18 9.79
CA THR A 84 -10.35 10.96 8.34
C THR A 84 -11.66 11.46 7.73
N ALA A 85 -12.81 11.12 8.31
CA ALA A 85 -14.11 11.53 7.81
C ALA A 85 -14.28 13.06 7.83
N ARG A 86 -13.87 13.72 8.93
CA ARG A 86 -13.91 15.18 9.05
C ARG A 86 -12.99 15.86 8.04
N ALA A 87 -11.76 15.37 7.87
CA ALA A 87 -10.81 15.90 6.89
C ALA A 87 -11.35 15.75 5.46
N LEU A 88 -11.86 14.57 5.12
CA LEU A 88 -12.43 14.29 3.81
C LEU A 88 -13.60 15.23 3.49
N ILE A 89 -14.58 15.36 4.40
CA ILE A 89 -15.79 16.16 4.18
C ILE A 89 -15.46 17.66 4.17
N ASN A 90 -14.74 18.15 5.19
CA ASN A 90 -14.56 19.58 5.39
C ASN A 90 -13.49 20.19 4.50
N VAL A 91 -12.54 19.39 3.99
CA VAL A 91 -11.41 19.89 3.19
C VAL A 91 -11.49 19.42 1.75
N TRP A 92 -11.62 18.12 1.49
CA TRP A 92 -11.51 17.61 0.13
C TRP A 92 -12.83 17.73 -0.64
N ILE A 93 -13.93 17.16 -0.12
CA ILE A 93 -15.26 17.21 -0.76
C ILE A 93 -15.80 18.65 -0.85
N SER A 94 -15.46 19.51 0.10
CA SER A 94 -15.88 20.91 0.06
C SER A 94 -15.18 21.74 -1.02
N ARG A 95 -14.04 21.26 -1.54
CA ARG A 95 -13.22 21.95 -2.56
C ARG A 95 -13.42 21.42 -3.97
N PHE A 96 -13.79 20.15 -4.10
CA PHE A 96 -13.88 19.41 -5.36
C PHE A 96 -15.25 18.80 -5.56
#